data_AF-A0A7S4Q0E5-F1
#
_entry.id   AF-A0A7S4Q0E5-F1
#
_cell.length_a   1.000
_cell.length_b   1.000
_cell.length_c   1.000
_cell.angle_alpha   90.00
_cell.angle_beta   90.00
_cell.angle_gamma   90.00
#
_symmetry.space_group_name_H-M   'P 1'
#
loop_
_entity.id
_entity.type
_entity.pdbx_description
1 polymer ?
#
loop_
_entity_poly.entity_id
_entity_poly.type
_entity_poly.pdbx_seq_one_letter_code
_entity_poly.pdbx_strand_id
1 'polypeptide(L)'
;TKEAIERMQHVGRSEKRLDFASAGRFGVGLNVMYRYCDCPQLLANDHVHFFDLTRNYVSRDGARGRRFNTHRLCQDFPDSYAPFEFGALGQKYPVVFRLALRTKRTDLGSAASKERVGLDLKEVAGRADTMLLFTRHLRCLSFHNDSVLLGEHRVALNDQAGYDCFYTSLPSSVEELQAASEDAAMLGTRTITTMRGAKQETSADWAVAHCVSMGDGGIKRAAAEMYDRPHGCA
;
A
#
# COMPACT_ATOMS: atom_id res chain seq x y z
N THR A 1 9.45 -3.93 9.86
CA THR A 1 10.81 -4.04 10.44
C THR A 1 11.47 -2.67 10.46
N LYS A 2 12.52 -2.47 11.27
CA LYS A 2 13.26 -1.18 11.37
C LYS A 2 13.74 -0.69 10.00
N GLU A 3 14.28 -1.60 9.18
CA GLU A 3 14.71 -1.35 7.80
C GLU A 3 13.58 -0.83 6.89
N ALA A 4 12.35 -1.33 7.06
CA ALA A 4 11.22 -0.86 6.27
C ALA A 4 10.91 0.62 6.56
N ILE A 5 11.04 1.04 7.81
CA ILE A 5 10.80 2.42 8.23
C ILE A 5 11.91 3.34 7.71
N GLU A 6 13.17 2.90 7.79
CA GLU A 6 14.31 3.65 7.24
C GLU A 6 14.16 3.85 5.72
N ARG A 7 13.70 2.82 5.00
CA ARG A 7 13.38 2.93 3.56
C ARG A 7 12.29 3.96 3.26
N MET A 8 11.28 4.09 4.11
CA MET A 8 10.22 5.10 3.94
C MET A 8 10.72 6.53 4.15
N GLN A 9 11.81 6.72 4.89
CA GLN A 9 12.41 8.03 5.12
C GLN A 9 13.25 8.50 3.93
N HIS A 10 13.59 7.61 2.98
CA HIS A 10 14.34 7.92 1.77
C HIS A 10 13.43 7.97 0.54
N VAL A 11 12.86 9.15 0.28
CA VAL A 11 12.07 9.44 -0.91
C VAL A 11 12.89 9.12 -2.18
N GLY A 12 12.36 8.23 -3.03
CA GLY A 12 12.90 7.97 -4.37
C GLY A 12 14.08 6.98 -4.46
N ARG A 13 14.47 6.31 -3.37
CA ARG A 13 15.47 5.22 -3.41
C ARG A 13 14.89 3.95 -2.78
N SER A 14 14.47 3.01 -3.63
CA SER A 14 14.15 1.66 -3.17
C SER A 14 15.21 0.68 -3.67
N GLU A 15 15.82 -0.02 -2.74
CA GLU A 15 16.79 -1.10 -2.99
C GLU A 15 16.11 -2.39 -3.50
N LYS A 16 14.78 -2.45 -3.49
CA LYS A 16 13.99 -3.59 -3.99
C LYS A 16 13.91 -3.66 -5.53
N ARG A 17 14.87 -3.04 -6.25
CA ARG A 17 14.89 -3.09 -7.73
C ARG A 17 15.06 -4.52 -8.27
N LEU A 18 15.66 -5.42 -7.48
CA LEU A 18 16.01 -6.79 -7.90
C LEU A 18 15.16 -7.90 -7.24
N ASP A 19 14.22 -7.56 -6.36
CA ASP A 19 13.34 -8.54 -5.70
C ASP A 19 12.04 -8.68 -6.50
N PHE A 20 11.92 -9.77 -7.27
CA PHE A 20 10.76 -9.97 -8.14
C PHE A 20 9.51 -10.44 -7.40
N ALA A 21 9.67 -10.99 -6.19
CA ALA A 21 8.60 -11.57 -5.39
C ALA A 21 7.84 -10.53 -4.54
N SER A 22 8.38 -9.32 -4.35
CA SER A 22 7.73 -8.28 -3.56
C SER A 22 7.15 -7.12 -4.39
N ALA A 23 5.90 -6.76 -4.11
CA ALA A 23 5.25 -5.57 -4.66
C ALA A 23 5.80 -4.28 -3.99
N GLY A 24 5.89 -3.18 -4.75
CA GLY A 24 6.32 -1.87 -4.23
C GLY A 24 7.82 -1.56 -4.39
N ARG A 25 8.40 -1.89 -5.56
CA ARG A 25 9.84 -1.83 -5.85
C ARG A 25 10.49 -0.44 -5.89
N PHE A 26 9.71 0.64 -5.95
CA PHE A 26 10.26 2.00 -6.14
C PHE A 26 10.07 2.93 -4.93
N GLY A 27 9.31 2.53 -3.90
CA GLY A 27 9.01 3.40 -2.76
C GLY A 27 8.18 4.66 -3.08
N VAL A 28 7.90 4.96 -4.35
CA VAL A 28 7.10 6.14 -4.80
C VAL A 28 5.63 6.04 -4.43
N GLY A 29 5.11 4.83 -4.19
CA GLY A 29 3.71 4.65 -3.79
C GLY A 29 3.37 5.40 -2.49
N LEU A 30 4.34 5.61 -1.61
CA LEU A 30 4.16 6.39 -0.38
C LEU A 30 4.21 7.90 -0.62
N ASN A 31 4.84 8.37 -1.70
CA ASN A 31 4.87 9.80 -2.02
C ASN A 31 3.49 10.34 -2.39
N VAL A 32 2.54 9.48 -2.78
CA VAL A 32 1.15 9.87 -3.03
C VAL A 32 0.51 10.53 -1.80
N MET A 33 1.01 10.26 -0.59
CA MET A 33 0.54 10.91 0.63
C MET A 33 0.71 12.44 0.56
N TYR A 34 1.75 12.93 -0.13
CA TYR A 34 2.00 14.36 -0.30
C TYR A 34 0.97 15.06 -1.20
N ARG A 35 0.15 14.30 -1.94
CA ARG A 35 -1.04 14.85 -2.60
C ARG A 35 -2.00 15.47 -1.58
N TYR A 36 -2.12 14.87 -0.39
CA TYR A 36 -3.14 15.23 0.61
C TYR A 36 -2.57 15.98 1.83
N CYS A 37 -1.31 15.74 2.18
CA CYS A 37 -0.72 16.17 3.46
C CYS A 37 0.74 16.63 3.28
N ASP A 38 1.19 17.62 4.04
CA ASP A 38 2.61 18.04 4.01
C ASP A 38 3.50 17.26 4.97
N CYS A 39 2.93 16.71 6.04
CA CYS A 39 3.65 15.92 7.03
C CYS A 39 2.89 14.63 7.36
N PRO A 40 3.01 13.59 6.51
CA PRO A 40 2.49 12.28 6.81
C PRO A 40 3.06 11.76 8.13
N GLN A 41 2.25 11.02 8.87
CA GLN A 41 2.62 10.46 10.16
C GLN A 41 2.40 8.94 10.14
N LEU A 42 3.29 8.19 10.78
CA LEU A 42 3.23 6.74 10.91
C LEU A 42 3.41 6.36 12.37
N LEU A 43 2.36 5.79 12.97
CA LEU A 43 2.49 5.01 14.19
C LEU A 43 2.88 3.58 13.80
N ALA A 44 4.02 3.11 14.29
CA ALA A 44 4.43 1.72 14.15
C ALA A 44 5.25 1.31 15.37
N ASN A 45 4.87 0.20 16.01
CA ASN A 45 5.38 -0.19 17.33
C ASN A 45 5.16 0.97 18.34
N ASP A 46 6.14 1.25 19.20
CA ASP A 46 6.07 2.31 20.22
C ASP A 46 6.61 3.67 19.76
N HIS A 47 6.50 3.96 18.45
CA HIS A 47 6.99 5.22 17.88
C HIS A 47 6.01 5.82 16.87
N VAL A 48 5.92 7.15 16.90
CA VAL A 48 5.30 7.96 15.85
C VAL A 48 6.39 8.62 15.03
N HIS A 49 6.39 8.36 13.73
CA HIS A 49 7.30 8.93 12.75
C HIS A 49 6.57 10.03 11.99
N PHE A 50 7.21 11.20 11.90
CA PHE A 50 6.76 12.35 11.15
C PHE A 50 7.67 12.53 9.94
N PHE A 51 7.10 12.55 8.74
CA PHE A 51 7.83 12.76 7.50
C PHE A 51 7.65 14.22 7.07
N ASP A 52 8.63 15.08 7.35
CA ASP A 52 8.53 16.55 7.23
C ASP A 52 9.49 17.07 6.17
N LEU A 53 9.11 16.95 4.89
CA LEU A 53 9.97 17.32 3.76
C LEU A 53 10.27 18.83 3.69
N THR A 54 9.29 19.65 4.07
CA THR A 54 9.38 21.12 4.06
C THR A 54 10.05 21.69 5.30
N ARG A 55 10.23 20.87 6.35
CA ARG A 55 10.88 21.24 7.62
C ARG A 55 10.09 22.26 8.44
N ASN A 56 8.78 22.31 8.26
CA ASN A 56 7.92 23.32 8.87
C ASN A 56 7.23 22.84 10.16
N TYR A 57 7.35 21.55 10.52
CA TYR A 57 6.55 20.97 11.61
C TYR A 57 7.39 20.43 12.77
N VAL A 58 8.32 19.50 12.50
CA VAL A 58 9.08 18.78 13.55
C VAL A 58 10.59 18.78 13.32
N SER A 59 11.03 19.34 12.19
CA SER A 59 12.43 19.41 11.82
C SER A 59 13.26 20.11 12.88
N ARG A 60 14.39 19.48 13.23
CA ARG A 60 15.47 20.06 14.02
C ARG A 60 16.77 19.74 13.30
N ASP A 61 17.72 20.67 13.31
CA ASP A 61 19.06 20.48 12.74
C ASP A 61 19.04 20.11 11.22
N GLY A 62 18.01 20.57 10.49
CA GLY A 62 17.88 20.36 9.04
C GLY A 62 17.32 18.99 8.61
N ALA A 63 16.95 18.13 9.55
CA ALA A 63 16.37 16.81 9.27
C ALA A 63 14.96 16.91 8.64
N ARG A 64 14.67 16.04 7.66
CA ARG A 64 13.36 16.02 6.93
C ARG A 64 12.30 15.14 7.59
N GLY A 65 12.26 15.17 8.92
CA GLY A 65 11.38 14.33 9.71
C GLY A 65 11.96 13.99 11.08
N ARG A 66 11.14 13.38 11.92
CA ARG A 66 11.51 13.00 13.29
C ARG A 66 10.68 11.83 13.78
N ARG A 67 11.22 11.05 14.71
CA ARG A 67 10.45 10.03 15.43
C ARG A 67 10.37 10.38 16.91
N PHE A 68 9.23 10.08 17.50
CA PHE A 68 8.96 10.25 18.92
C PHE A 68 8.50 8.91 19.48
N ASN A 69 8.96 8.58 20.69
CA ASN A 69 8.40 7.46 21.42
C ASN A 69 6.97 7.82 21.85
N THR A 70 6.03 6.88 21.71
CA THR A 70 4.59 7.11 21.95
C THR A 70 4.30 7.56 23.37
N HIS A 71 4.96 6.97 24.38
CA HIS A 71 4.77 7.34 25.78
C HIS A 71 5.18 8.79 26.04
N ARG A 72 6.35 9.21 25.57
CA ARG A 72 6.79 10.61 25.70
C ARG A 72 5.90 11.57 24.92
N LEU A 73 5.51 11.21 23.69
CA LEU A 73 4.63 12.05 22.88
C LEU A 73 3.27 12.24 23.55
N CYS A 74 2.70 11.18 24.14
CA CYS A 74 1.46 11.25 24.89
C CYS A 74 1.57 12.14 26.14
N GLN A 75 2.67 12.05 26.89
CA GLN A 75 2.89 12.86 28.09
C GLN A 75 3.13 14.34 27.79
N ASP A 76 4.01 14.62 26.82
CA ASP A 76 4.48 15.99 26.56
C ASP A 76 3.58 16.74 25.57
N PHE A 77 2.93 16.01 24.64
CA PHE A 77 2.11 16.55 23.55
C PHE A 77 0.83 15.72 23.33
N PRO A 78 -0.07 15.67 24.34
CA PRO A 78 -1.26 14.81 24.31
C PRO A 78 -2.20 15.13 23.13
N ASP A 79 -2.28 16.39 22.72
CA ASP A 79 -3.05 16.83 21.55
C ASP A 79 -2.53 16.26 20.23
N SER A 80 -1.20 16.11 20.11
CA SER A 80 -0.53 15.51 18.97
C SER A 80 -0.67 13.99 18.95
N TYR A 81 -0.80 13.37 20.12
CA TYR A 81 -0.99 11.91 20.26
C TYR A 81 -2.45 11.45 20.15
N ALA A 82 -3.40 12.24 20.63
CA ALA A 82 -4.84 11.89 20.68
C ALA A 82 -5.40 11.27 19.38
N PRO A 83 -5.02 11.69 18.17
CA PRO A 83 -5.54 11.08 16.95
C PRO A 83 -5.14 9.62 16.70
N PHE A 84 -4.11 9.13 17.39
CA PHE A 84 -3.66 7.74 17.28
C PHE A 84 -4.40 6.81 18.25
N GLU A 85 -5.20 7.37 19.16
CA GLU A 85 -6.05 6.61 20.08
C GLU A 85 -7.24 5.97 19.34
N PHE A 86 -7.68 6.57 18.22
CA PHE A 86 -8.88 6.21 17.46
C PHE A 86 -8.87 4.80 16.82
N GLY A 87 -7.74 4.09 16.82
CA GLY A 87 -7.66 2.75 16.20
C GLY A 87 -6.61 1.80 16.78
N ALA A 88 -5.83 2.24 17.77
CA ALA A 88 -4.83 1.40 18.44
C ALA A 88 -5.41 0.57 19.61
N LEU A 89 -6.65 0.86 20.02
CA LEU A 89 -7.31 0.19 21.15
C LEU A 89 -7.78 -1.21 20.75
N GLY A 90 -6.87 -2.19 20.87
CA GLY A 90 -7.20 -3.62 20.87
C GLY A 90 -6.40 -4.50 19.90
N GLN A 91 -5.60 -3.91 19.00
CA GLN A 91 -4.78 -4.67 18.05
C GLN A 91 -3.34 -4.83 18.53
N LYS A 92 -2.78 -6.03 18.38
CA LYS A 92 -1.37 -6.30 18.70
C LYS A 92 -0.50 -5.74 17.56
N TYR A 93 0.29 -4.71 17.85
CA TYR A 93 1.20 -4.01 16.91
C TYR A 93 0.49 -3.29 15.74
N PRO A 94 -0.31 -2.25 15.99
CA PRO A 94 -0.95 -1.51 14.91
C PRO A 94 0.09 -0.73 14.10
N VAL A 95 -0.13 -0.67 12.78
CA VAL A 95 0.57 0.23 11.87
C VAL A 95 -0.47 1.21 11.34
N VAL A 96 -0.37 2.48 11.73
CA VAL A 96 -1.36 3.51 11.41
C VAL A 96 -0.70 4.66 10.68
N PHE A 97 -1.18 4.94 9.47
CA PHE A 97 -0.86 6.17 8.77
C PHE A 97 -1.88 7.25 9.10
N ARG A 98 -1.41 8.44 9.46
CA ARG A 98 -2.23 9.63 9.64
C ARG A 98 -1.79 10.71 8.65
N LEU A 99 -2.74 11.18 7.86
CA LEU A 99 -2.55 12.25 6.88
C LEU A 99 -3.35 13.47 7.33
N ALA A 100 -2.69 14.43 7.97
CA ALA A 100 -3.33 15.71 8.30
C ALA A 100 -3.58 16.50 7.01
N LEU A 101 -4.84 16.64 6.61
CA LEU A 101 -5.20 17.25 5.33
C LEU A 101 -4.64 18.68 5.24
N ARG A 102 -4.01 18.99 4.11
CA ARG A 102 -3.44 20.30 3.83
C ARG A 102 -4.55 21.34 3.75
N THR A 103 -4.51 22.36 4.62
CA THR A 103 -5.56 23.40 4.68
C THR A 103 -5.30 24.57 3.74
N LYS A 104 -4.05 24.79 3.32
CA LYS A 104 -3.62 25.90 2.47
C LYS A 104 -2.61 25.41 1.44
N ARG A 105 -2.48 26.09 0.30
CA ARG A 105 -1.47 25.75 -0.71
C ARG A 105 -0.06 25.82 -0.10
N THR A 106 0.77 24.83 -0.42
CA THR A 106 2.21 24.78 -0.11
C THR A 106 3.00 24.41 -1.36
N ASP A 107 4.32 24.32 -1.24
CA ASP A 107 5.21 23.86 -2.32
C ASP A 107 4.93 22.41 -2.73
N LEU A 108 4.30 21.61 -1.86
CA LEU A 108 3.99 20.20 -2.12
C LEU A 108 2.61 20.01 -2.77
N GLY A 109 1.73 21.01 -2.75
CA GLY A 109 0.42 20.90 -3.40
C GLY A 109 -0.62 21.91 -2.96
N SER A 110 -1.81 21.82 -3.57
CA SER A 110 -2.98 22.60 -3.19
C SER A 110 -3.63 22.09 -1.90
N ALA A 111 -4.49 22.91 -1.30
CA ALA A 111 -5.32 22.48 -0.18
C ALA A 111 -6.16 21.24 -0.55
N ALA A 112 -6.29 20.32 0.40
CA ALA A 112 -7.09 19.11 0.29
C ALA A 112 -8.33 19.24 1.16
N SER A 113 -9.51 19.24 0.56
CA SER A 113 -10.78 19.30 1.27
C SER A 113 -11.26 17.91 1.69
N LYS A 114 -11.99 17.81 2.80
CA LYS A 114 -12.55 16.55 3.29
C LYS A 114 -13.49 15.92 2.27
N GLU A 115 -14.27 16.75 1.58
CA GLU A 115 -15.23 16.34 0.55
C GLU A 115 -14.52 15.67 -0.62
N ARG A 116 -13.44 16.29 -1.13
CA ARG A 116 -12.68 15.73 -2.25
C ARG A 116 -12.02 14.41 -1.87
N VAL A 117 -11.40 14.35 -0.70
CA VAL A 117 -10.79 13.12 -0.19
C VAL A 117 -11.84 12.02 0.00
N GLY A 118 -13.04 12.38 0.47
CA GLY A 118 -14.16 11.45 0.59
C GLY A 118 -14.62 10.89 -0.77
N LEU A 119 -14.61 11.69 -1.83
CA LEU A 119 -14.89 11.23 -3.19
C LEU A 119 -13.80 10.28 -3.70
N ASP A 120 -12.54 10.64 -3.54
CA ASP A 120 -11.41 9.80 -3.94
C ASP A 120 -11.45 8.45 -3.17
N LEU A 121 -11.78 8.47 -1.86
CA LEU A 121 -11.94 7.27 -1.04
C LEU A 121 -13.10 6.39 -1.50
N LYS A 122 -14.24 6.99 -1.85
CA LYS A 122 -15.41 6.28 -2.40
C LYS A 122 -15.10 5.64 -3.75
N GLU A 123 -14.35 6.32 -4.62
CA GLU A 123 -13.91 5.78 -5.91
C GLU A 123 -13.02 4.56 -5.71
N VAL A 124 -12.03 4.65 -4.82
CA VAL A 124 -11.14 3.53 -4.48
C VAL A 124 -11.92 2.36 -3.89
N ALA A 125 -12.83 2.62 -2.94
CA ALA A 125 -13.69 1.60 -2.37
C ALA A 125 -14.55 0.90 -3.45
N GLY A 126 -14.96 1.60 -4.50
CA GLY A 126 -15.71 1.01 -5.60
C GLY A 126 -14.93 0.00 -6.46
N ARG A 127 -13.58 -0.01 -6.37
CA ARG A 127 -12.67 -0.76 -7.26
C ARG A 127 -11.66 -1.64 -6.51
N ALA A 128 -11.76 -1.70 -5.18
CA ALA A 128 -10.77 -2.36 -4.33
C ALA A 128 -10.84 -3.90 -4.35
N ASP A 129 -11.90 -4.48 -4.91
CA ASP A 129 -12.02 -5.90 -5.21
C ASP A 129 -10.87 -6.38 -6.11
N THR A 130 -10.57 -5.63 -7.17
CA THR A 130 -9.45 -5.94 -8.08
C THR A 130 -8.08 -5.83 -7.39
N MET A 131 -7.95 -4.95 -6.39
CA MET A 131 -6.71 -4.80 -5.63
C MET A 131 -6.38 -6.07 -4.84
N LEU A 132 -7.41 -6.80 -4.38
CA LEU A 132 -7.20 -8.00 -3.61
C LEU A 132 -6.68 -9.16 -4.46
N LEU A 133 -6.96 -9.23 -5.77
CA LEU A 133 -6.58 -10.35 -6.63
C LEU A 133 -5.10 -10.78 -6.51
N PHE A 134 -4.20 -9.81 -6.47
CA PHE A 134 -2.76 -10.04 -6.48
C PHE A 134 -2.12 -10.06 -5.08
N THR A 135 -2.92 -9.89 -4.03
CA THR A 135 -2.41 -9.81 -2.67
C THR A 135 -2.29 -11.19 -2.03
N ARG A 136 -1.09 -11.53 -1.55
CA ARG A 136 -0.82 -12.82 -0.90
C ARG A 136 -1.42 -12.92 0.50
N HIS A 137 -1.25 -11.86 1.29
CA HIS A 137 -1.56 -11.86 2.73
C HIS A 137 -2.73 -10.94 3.11
N LEU A 138 -3.18 -10.05 2.22
CA LEU A 138 -4.35 -9.22 2.48
C LEU A 138 -5.61 -10.04 2.24
N ARG A 139 -6.45 -10.13 3.28
CA ARG A 139 -7.71 -10.88 3.26
C ARG A 139 -8.94 -9.98 3.35
N CYS A 140 -8.78 -8.76 3.84
CA CYS A 140 -9.87 -7.82 4.04
C CYS A 140 -9.40 -6.41 3.77
N LEU A 141 -10.21 -5.62 3.05
CA LEU A 141 -10.08 -4.17 2.94
C LEU A 141 -11.42 -3.56 3.32
N SER A 142 -11.42 -2.65 4.30
CA SER A 142 -12.60 -1.89 4.70
C SER A 142 -12.34 -0.40 4.53
N PHE A 143 -13.34 0.30 3.98
CA PHE A 143 -13.29 1.72 3.68
C PHE A 143 -14.37 2.43 4.47
N HIS A 144 -13.97 3.38 5.31
CA HIS A 144 -14.88 4.13 6.17
C HIS A 144 -14.71 5.63 5.90
N ASN A 145 -15.82 6.35 5.83
CA ASN A 145 -15.84 7.80 5.91
C ASN A 145 -16.49 8.18 7.25
N ASP A 146 -15.67 8.67 8.18
CA ASP A 146 -16.04 8.77 9.59
C ASP A 146 -16.60 7.43 10.10
N SER A 147 -17.85 7.38 10.58
CA SER A 147 -18.50 6.16 11.05
C SER A 147 -19.24 5.38 9.95
N VAL A 148 -19.25 5.85 8.70
CA VAL A 148 -20.01 5.25 7.60
C VAL A 148 -19.14 4.29 6.80
N LEU A 149 -19.55 3.02 6.71
CA LEU A 149 -18.91 2.03 5.83
C LEU A 149 -19.23 2.34 4.36
N LEU A 150 -18.20 2.63 3.57
CA LEU A 150 -18.31 2.85 2.12
C LEU A 150 -18.24 1.52 1.34
N GLY A 151 -17.38 0.61 1.77
CA GLY A 151 -17.20 -0.69 1.14
C GLY A 151 -16.30 -1.60 1.97
N GLU A 152 -16.61 -2.89 1.97
CA GLU A 152 -15.78 -3.94 2.55
C GLU A 152 -15.57 -5.04 1.52
N HIS A 153 -14.33 -5.46 1.33
CA HIS A 153 -13.96 -6.50 0.39
C HIS A 153 -13.20 -7.58 1.15
N ARG A 154 -13.71 -8.80 1.11
CA ARG A 154 -13.13 -9.96 1.78
C ARG A 154 -12.76 -11.02 0.75
N VAL A 155 -11.64 -11.68 1.02
CA VAL A 155 -11.15 -12.81 0.21
C VAL A 155 -11.35 -14.08 1.00
N ALA A 156 -12.03 -15.03 0.38
CA ALA A 156 -11.99 -16.44 0.75
C ALA A 156 -11.09 -17.18 -0.25
N LEU A 157 -10.15 -17.96 0.29
CA LEU A 157 -9.39 -18.91 -0.52
C LEU A 157 -10.00 -20.29 -0.32
N ASN A 158 -10.57 -20.84 -1.38
CA ASN A 158 -11.22 -22.15 -1.34
C ASN A 158 -10.18 -23.28 -1.37
N ASP A 159 -8.98 -23.01 -1.91
CA ASP A 159 -7.84 -23.92 -1.95
C ASP A 159 -6.55 -23.20 -1.51
N GLN A 160 -6.26 -23.24 -0.21
CA GLN A 160 -5.04 -22.64 0.35
C GLN A 160 -3.78 -23.37 -0.15
N ALA A 161 -3.83 -24.69 -0.35
CA ALA A 161 -2.68 -25.48 -0.76
C ALA A 161 -2.31 -25.21 -2.23
N GLY A 162 -3.29 -25.17 -3.13
CA GLY A 162 -3.09 -24.78 -4.53
C GLY A 162 -2.61 -23.34 -4.66
N TYR A 163 -3.13 -22.43 -3.83
CA TYR A 163 -2.66 -21.04 -3.78
C TYR A 163 -1.19 -20.95 -3.33
N ASP A 164 -0.81 -21.62 -2.25
CA ASP A 164 0.59 -21.62 -1.80
C ASP A 164 1.51 -22.26 -2.84
N CYS A 165 1.09 -23.36 -3.47
CA CYS A 165 1.78 -24.00 -4.59
C CYS A 165 2.01 -23.02 -5.76
N PHE A 166 0.96 -22.30 -6.16
CA PHE A 166 1.04 -21.26 -7.19
C PHE A 166 2.09 -20.21 -6.85
N TYR A 167 2.04 -19.62 -5.65
CA TYR A 167 3.03 -18.60 -5.26
C TYR A 167 4.46 -19.13 -5.15
N THR A 168 4.64 -20.41 -4.78
CA THR A 168 5.97 -21.05 -4.77
C THR A 168 6.46 -21.42 -6.17
N SER A 169 5.55 -21.58 -7.14
CA SER A 169 5.89 -21.85 -8.54
C SER A 169 6.25 -20.61 -9.35
N LEU A 170 5.96 -19.40 -8.83
CA LEU A 170 6.29 -18.16 -9.51
C LEU A 170 7.81 -17.93 -9.50
N PRO A 171 8.41 -17.56 -10.64
CA PRO A 171 9.84 -17.26 -10.71
C PRO A 171 10.19 -16.07 -9.80
N SER A 172 11.28 -16.21 -9.07
CA SER A 172 11.78 -15.23 -8.10
C SER A 172 12.85 -14.30 -8.70
N SER A 173 13.32 -14.59 -9.91
CA SER A 173 14.28 -13.77 -10.66
C SER A 173 13.99 -13.75 -12.17
N VAL A 174 14.65 -12.84 -12.90
CA VAL A 174 14.53 -12.76 -14.38
C VAL A 174 15.18 -13.97 -15.05
N GLU A 175 16.20 -14.53 -14.43
CA GLU A 175 16.92 -15.72 -14.89
C GLU A 175 16.08 -17.00 -14.74
N GLU A 176 15.13 -17.01 -13.80
CA GLU A 176 14.16 -18.09 -13.57
C GLU A 176 12.93 -18.01 -14.48
N LEU A 177 12.72 -16.89 -15.19
CA LEU A 177 11.65 -16.74 -16.18
C LEU A 177 11.95 -17.59 -17.41
N GLN A 178 11.53 -18.85 -17.38
CA GLN A 178 11.54 -19.73 -18.55
C GLN A 178 10.25 -19.56 -19.36
N ALA A 179 10.36 -19.56 -20.69
CA ALA A 179 9.19 -19.72 -21.55
C ALA A 179 8.58 -21.10 -21.29
N ALA A 180 7.31 -21.14 -20.86
CA ALA A 180 6.60 -22.39 -20.67
C ALA A 180 6.53 -23.16 -22.01
N SER A 181 6.87 -24.45 -22.00
CA SER A 181 6.79 -25.30 -23.21
C SER A 181 5.37 -25.74 -23.54
N GLU A 182 4.49 -25.79 -22.54
CA GLU A 182 3.07 -26.13 -22.67
C GLU A 182 2.21 -25.32 -21.68
N ASP A 183 0.94 -25.14 -22.03
CA ASP A 183 -0.08 -24.45 -21.25
C ASP A 183 -0.38 -25.21 -19.94
N ALA A 184 0.06 -24.68 -18.79
CA ALA A 184 -0.23 -25.29 -17.49
C ALA A 184 -1.68 -25.00 -17.03
N ALA A 185 -2.36 -26.06 -16.59
CA ALA A 185 -3.77 -26.08 -16.18
C ALA A 185 -4.05 -25.33 -14.86
N MET A 186 -5.30 -24.86 -14.73
CA MET A 186 -5.89 -24.02 -13.68
C MET A 186 -5.32 -24.24 -12.27
N LEU A 187 -4.71 -23.20 -11.69
CA LEU A 187 -3.90 -23.28 -10.46
C LEU A 187 -4.70 -22.98 -9.18
N GLY A 188 -5.96 -22.55 -9.28
CA GLY A 188 -6.87 -22.33 -8.15
C GLY A 188 -7.95 -21.29 -8.42
N THR A 189 -8.92 -21.19 -7.49
CA THR A 189 -9.99 -20.17 -7.52
C THR A 189 -9.91 -19.24 -6.30
N ARG A 190 -10.14 -17.95 -6.51
CA ARG A 190 -10.21 -16.93 -5.47
C ARG A 190 -11.59 -16.29 -5.49
N THR A 191 -12.35 -16.47 -4.41
CA THR A 191 -13.65 -15.83 -4.26
C THR A 191 -13.46 -14.49 -3.55
N ILE A 192 -13.93 -13.41 -4.17
CA ILE A 192 -13.93 -12.09 -3.58
C ILE A 192 -15.37 -11.68 -3.32
N THR A 193 -15.70 -11.51 -2.05
CA THR A 193 -16.99 -11.00 -1.59
C THR A 193 -16.85 -9.50 -1.33
N THR A 194 -17.70 -8.72 -1.99
CA THR A 194 -17.75 -7.26 -1.85
C THR A 194 -19.08 -6.86 -1.25
N MET A 195 -19.03 -6.14 -0.13
CA MET A 195 -20.18 -5.49 0.48
C MET A 195 -20.11 -3.97 0.28
N ARG A 196 -21.17 -3.37 -0.24
CA ARG A 196 -21.31 -1.91 -0.44
C ARG A 196 -22.50 -1.42 0.38
N GLY A 197 -22.23 -0.75 1.50
CA GLY A 197 -23.26 -0.37 2.46
C GLY A 197 -24.02 -1.58 3.04
N ALA A 198 -25.21 -1.35 3.60
CA ALA A 198 -25.96 -2.39 4.32
C ALA A 198 -26.80 -3.34 3.43
N LYS A 199 -26.81 -3.19 2.10
CA LYS A 199 -27.83 -3.85 1.24
C LYS A 199 -27.31 -4.50 -0.05
N GLN A 200 -26.04 -4.37 -0.41
CA GLN A 200 -25.54 -4.90 -1.67
C GLN A 200 -24.27 -5.74 -1.45
N GLU A 201 -24.45 -7.05 -1.46
CA GLU A 201 -23.39 -8.05 -1.42
C GLU A 201 -23.28 -8.69 -2.80
N THR A 202 -22.06 -8.74 -3.34
CA THR A 202 -21.74 -9.40 -4.61
C THR A 202 -20.54 -10.30 -4.40
N SER A 203 -20.59 -11.51 -4.95
CA SER A 203 -19.46 -12.44 -4.95
C SER A 203 -19.01 -12.70 -6.38
N ALA A 204 -17.70 -12.73 -6.60
CA ALA A 204 -17.10 -13.10 -7.86
C ALA A 204 -16.02 -14.16 -7.64
N ASP A 205 -16.10 -15.24 -8.41
CA ASP A 205 -15.08 -16.29 -8.45
C ASP A 205 -14.09 -15.98 -9.57
N TRP A 206 -12.82 -15.87 -9.19
CA TRP A 206 -11.73 -15.63 -10.13
C TRP A 206 -10.89 -16.90 -10.27
N ALA A 207 -10.75 -17.39 -11.51
CA ALA A 207 -9.78 -18.43 -11.82
C ALA A 207 -8.41 -17.79 -12.06
N VAL A 208 -7.38 -18.30 -11.40
CA VAL A 208 -5.99 -17.92 -11.70
C VAL A 208 -5.51 -18.84 -12.83
N ALA A 209 -5.44 -18.33 -14.05
CA ALA A 209 -5.14 -19.12 -15.25
C ALA A 209 -4.09 -18.48 -16.18
N HIS A 210 -3.22 -19.35 -16.71
CA HIS A 210 -2.23 -19.21 -17.78
C HIS A 210 -1.08 -18.20 -17.64
N CYS A 211 0.13 -18.73 -17.78
CA CYS A 211 1.34 -17.98 -18.05
C CYS A 211 1.51 -17.87 -19.57
N VAL A 212 1.48 -16.67 -20.14
CA VAL A 212 1.71 -16.47 -21.58
C VAL A 212 3.22 -16.53 -21.84
N SER A 213 3.68 -17.51 -22.62
CA SER A 213 5.08 -17.56 -23.03
C SER A 213 5.40 -16.40 -23.97
N MET A 214 6.31 -15.52 -23.57
CA MET A 214 7.00 -14.61 -24.49
C MET A 214 8.36 -15.22 -24.81
N GLY A 215 8.80 -15.20 -26.06
CA GLY A 215 10.16 -15.68 -26.38
C GLY A 215 11.23 -14.89 -25.61
N ASP A 216 12.40 -15.48 -25.36
CA ASP A 216 13.48 -14.90 -24.55
C ASP A 216 13.83 -13.43 -24.90
N GLY A 217 13.78 -13.09 -26.19
CA GLY A 217 14.00 -11.71 -26.66
C GLY A 217 12.87 -10.73 -26.31
N GLY A 218 11.63 -11.21 -26.20
CA GLY A 218 10.46 -10.44 -25.80
C GLY A 218 10.40 -10.20 -24.29
N ILE A 219 10.77 -11.17 -23.47
CA ILE A 219 10.86 -11.04 -22.00
C ILE A 219 11.90 -9.97 -21.63
N LYS A 220 13.10 -10.06 -22.20
CA LYS A 220 14.19 -9.08 -21.96
C LYS A 220 13.80 -7.66 -22.40
N ARG A 221 13.09 -7.53 -23.53
CA ARG A 221 12.64 -6.23 -24.04
C ARG A 221 11.51 -5.63 -23.20
N ALA A 222 10.52 -6.44 -22.78
CA ALA A 222 9.44 -5.99 -21.91
C ALA A 222 9.94 -5.58 -20.52
N ALA A 223 10.91 -6.32 -19.95
CA ALA A 223 11.58 -5.94 -18.72
C ALA A 223 12.33 -4.60 -18.89
N ALA A 224 13.16 -4.46 -19.91
CA ALA A 224 13.86 -3.20 -20.18
C ALA A 224 12.88 -2.01 -20.38
N GLU A 225 11.80 -2.18 -21.14
CA GLU A 225 10.82 -1.12 -21.38
C GLU A 225 10.01 -0.72 -20.14
N MET A 226 9.68 -1.67 -19.25
CA MET A 226 9.00 -1.39 -17.98
C MET A 226 9.91 -0.70 -16.95
N TYR A 227 11.21 -1.03 -16.94
CA TYR A 227 12.13 -0.67 -15.85
C TYR A 227 13.16 0.43 -16.20
N ASP A 228 13.44 0.69 -17.49
CA ASP A 228 14.39 1.71 -17.94
C ASP A 228 13.73 3.00 -18.48
N ARG A 229 12.41 3.02 -18.66
CA ARG A 229 11.72 4.29 -18.91
C ARG A 229 11.69 5.10 -17.61
N PRO A 230 12.15 6.37 -17.59
CA PRO A 230 11.93 7.24 -16.45
C PRO A 230 10.42 7.46 -16.33
N HIS A 231 9.77 6.71 -15.45
CA HIS A 231 8.43 7.03 -14.99
C HIS A 231 8.55 8.37 -14.28
N GLY A 232 8.01 9.40 -14.92
CA GLY A 232 8.34 10.80 -14.69
C GLY A 232 8.53 11.19 -13.23
N CYS A 233 9.58 11.96 -12.98
CA CYS A 233 9.69 12.78 -11.80
C CYS A 233 8.45 13.70 -11.74
N ALA A 234 7.74 13.67 -10.63
CA ALA A 234 6.95 14.82 -10.20
C ALA A 234 7.90 15.97 -9.85
#